data_AF-A0A957M4D5-F1
#
_entry.id   AF-A0A957M4D5-F1
#
_cell.length_a   1.000
_cell.length_b   1.000
_cell.length_c   1.000
_cell.angle_alpha   90.00
_cell.angle_beta   90.00
_cell.angle_gamma   90.00
#
_symmetry.space_group_name_H-M   'P 1'
#
loop_
_entity.id
_entity.type
_entity.pdbx_description
1 polymer ?
#
loop_
_entity_poly.entity_id
_entity_poly.type
_entity_poly.pdbx_seq_one_letter_code
_entity_poly.pdbx_strand_id
1 'polypeptide(L)'
;DSLNLCQFDWGTTWQLYGPSTVAEVVNAVTGWDTTLRELMEVGARRVNLMKVFNAREGFTREEDKLPPRLHQPLTGGVSDGIRVTEEEIEQAKDLYYRLAGWDVETGNPTVERLEELGIAWAMA
;
A
#
# COMPACT_ATOMS: atom_id res chain seq x y z
N ASP A 1 -4.10 -6.91 8.48
CA ASP A 1 -5.53 -7.11 8.12
C ASP A 1 -5.90 -8.53 7.76
N SER A 2 -5.34 -9.16 6.71
CA SER A 2 -5.78 -10.51 6.29
C SER A 2 -5.64 -11.57 7.38
N LEU A 3 -4.58 -11.49 8.19
CA LEU A 3 -4.34 -12.35 9.35
C LEU A 3 -5.00 -11.84 10.64
N ASN A 4 -5.73 -10.71 10.58
CA ASN A 4 -6.36 -10.03 11.71
C ASN A 4 -5.41 -9.72 12.89
N LEU A 5 -4.12 -9.53 12.61
CA LEU A 5 -3.13 -9.14 13.61
C LEU A 5 -3.31 -7.67 14.01
N CYS A 6 -3.15 -7.39 15.30
CA CYS A 6 -3.23 -6.05 15.85
C CYS A 6 -2.08 -5.16 15.33
N GLN A 7 -2.42 -3.99 14.78
CA GLN A 7 -1.41 -3.04 14.28
C GLN A 7 -0.53 -2.46 15.40
N PHE A 8 -0.95 -2.49 16.67
CA PHE A 8 -0.10 -2.02 17.78
C PHE A 8 1.05 -2.96 18.11
N ASP A 9 0.90 -4.26 17.83
CA ASP A 9 1.95 -5.25 18.10
C ASP A 9 2.79 -5.54 16.84
N TRP A 10 2.16 -5.44 15.66
CA TRP A 10 2.69 -5.91 14.37
C TRP A 10 2.80 -4.82 13.29
N GLY A 11 2.50 -3.56 13.63
CA GLY A 11 2.48 -2.46 12.67
C GLY A 11 3.87 -1.95 12.29
N THR A 12 3.95 -1.18 11.20
CA THR A 12 5.23 -0.63 10.71
C THR A 12 5.77 0.53 11.55
N THR A 13 4.89 1.25 12.26
CA THR A 13 5.24 2.43 13.08
C THR A 13 5.63 2.09 14.51
N TRP A 14 5.13 0.97 15.04
CA TRP A 14 5.49 0.40 16.35
C TRP A 14 5.33 -1.11 16.27
N GLN A 15 6.42 -1.85 16.51
CA GLN A 15 6.45 -3.31 16.37
C GLN A 15 7.07 -3.91 17.63
N LEU A 16 6.23 -4.57 18.45
CA LEU A 16 6.71 -5.47 19.50
C LEU A 16 7.27 -6.75 18.87
N TYR A 17 6.68 -7.17 17.75
CA TYR A 17 7.11 -8.31 16.95
C TYR A 17 7.52 -7.88 15.54
N GLY A 18 8.59 -8.46 15.04
CA GLY A 18 9.11 -8.16 13.71
C GLY A 18 8.36 -8.90 12.59
N PRO A 19 8.57 -8.52 11.32
CA PRO A 19 7.93 -9.16 10.17
C PRO A 19 8.22 -10.66 10.06
N SER A 20 9.44 -11.10 10.40
CA SER A 20 9.80 -12.53 10.34
C SER A 20 8.98 -13.37 11.31
N THR A 21 8.65 -12.83 12.48
CA THR A 21 7.83 -13.49 13.49
C THR A 21 6.41 -13.76 12.99
N VAL A 22 5.91 -12.95 12.04
CA VAL A 22 4.59 -13.21 11.42
C VAL A 22 4.60 -14.56 10.70
N ALA A 23 5.65 -14.84 9.92
CA ALA A 23 5.76 -16.11 9.19
C ALA A 23 5.89 -17.30 10.16
N GLU A 24 6.67 -17.16 11.23
CA GLU A 24 6.79 -18.19 12.27
C GLU A 24 5.44 -18.50 12.92
N VAL A 25 4.67 -17.47 13.28
CA VAL A 25 3.34 -17.63 13.88
C VAL A 25 2.36 -18.28 12.91
N VAL A 26 2.35 -17.84 11.64
CA VAL A 26 1.49 -18.45 10.62
C VAL A 26 1.81 -19.94 10.49
N ASN A 27 3.08 -20.30 10.31
CA ASN A 27 3.51 -21.70 10.16
C ASN A 27 3.15 -22.52 11.40
N ALA A 28 3.35 -21.98 12.60
CA ALA A 28 3.03 -22.67 13.86
C ALA A 28 1.53 -22.91 14.06
N VAL A 29 0.68 -21.97 13.64
CA VAL A 29 -0.78 -22.06 13.85
C VAL A 29 -1.46 -22.86 12.74
N THR A 30 -1.09 -22.65 11.48
CA THR A 30 -1.77 -23.25 10.32
C THR A 30 -1.11 -24.56 9.86
N GLY A 31 0.14 -24.81 10.26
CA GLY A 31 0.96 -25.90 9.75
C GLY A 31 1.45 -25.67 8.31
N TRP A 32 1.32 -24.45 7.78
CA TRP A 32 1.85 -24.11 6.46
C TRP A 32 3.38 -24.02 6.48
N ASP A 33 3.99 -24.23 5.32
CA ASP A 33 5.40 -23.95 5.07
C ASP A 33 5.49 -22.69 4.22
N THR A 34 5.25 -21.52 4.84
CA THR A 34 5.31 -20.24 4.14
C THR A 34 6.46 -19.36 4.63
N THR A 35 6.88 -18.46 3.76
CA THR A 35 7.92 -17.47 3.99
C THR A 35 7.35 -16.07 4.15
N LEU A 36 8.11 -15.18 4.80
CA LEU A 36 7.74 -13.76 4.86
C LEU A 36 7.52 -13.16 3.46
N ARG A 37 8.31 -13.56 2.46
CA ARG A 37 8.16 -13.08 1.08
C ARG A 37 6.79 -13.44 0.51
N GLU A 38 6.37 -14.70 0.65
CA GLU A 38 5.06 -15.14 0.16
C GLU A 38 3.91 -14.43 0.89
N LEU A 39 4.05 -14.19 2.20
CA LEU A 39 3.07 -13.39 2.95
C LEU A 39 3.00 -11.94 2.45
N MET A 40 4.14 -11.34 2.11
CA MET A 40 4.20 -10.01 1.49
C MET A 40 3.56 -10.01 0.09
N GLU A 41 3.74 -11.06 -0.69
CA GLU A 41 3.07 -11.23 -2.00
C GLU A 41 1.54 -11.36 -1.84
N VAL A 42 1.05 -12.04 -0.81
CA VAL A 42 -0.39 -12.06 -0.47
C VAL A 42 -0.89 -10.64 -0.14
N GLY A 43 -0.12 -9.85 0.62
CA GLY A 43 -0.40 -8.44 0.88
C GLY A 43 -0.48 -7.61 -0.40
N ALA A 44 0.51 -7.76 -1.28
CA ALA A 44 0.55 -7.09 -2.58
C ALA A 44 -0.67 -7.46 -3.45
N ARG A 45 -1.03 -8.75 -3.52
CA ARG A 45 -2.23 -9.22 -4.22
C ARG A 45 -3.50 -8.55 -3.71
N ARG A 46 -3.66 -8.46 -2.38
CA ARG A 46 -4.81 -7.79 -1.76
C ARG A 46 -4.89 -6.31 -2.13
N VAL A 47 -3.78 -5.58 -2.02
CA VAL A 47 -3.74 -4.14 -2.36
C VAL A 47 -4.11 -3.92 -3.83
N ASN A 48 -3.58 -4.75 -4.73
CA ASN A 48 -3.88 -4.65 -6.15
C ASN A 48 -5.34 -5.00 -6.47
N LEU A 49 -5.93 -6.03 -5.84
CA LEU A 49 -7.35 -6.34 -6.01
C LEU A 49 -8.26 -5.18 -5.56
N MET A 50 -7.93 -4.49 -4.46
CA MET A 50 -8.68 -3.32 -4.03
C MET A 50 -8.55 -2.16 -5.03
N LYS A 51 -7.35 -1.95 -5.60
CA LYS A 51 -7.15 -0.90 -6.61
C LYS A 51 -7.86 -1.24 -7.93
N VAL A 52 -7.84 -2.50 -8.37
CA VAL A 52 -8.63 -2.97 -9.53
C VAL A 52 -10.11 -2.75 -9.33
N PHE A 53 -10.64 -3.07 -8.13
CA PHE A 53 -12.03 -2.77 -7.80
C PHE A 53 -12.32 -1.26 -7.92
N ASN A 54 -11.51 -0.41 -7.29
CA ASN A 54 -11.70 1.05 -7.34
C ASN A 54 -11.62 1.58 -8.79
N ALA A 55 -10.67 1.07 -9.60
CA ALA A 55 -10.52 1.42 -11.00
C ALA A 55 -11.78 1.08 -11.81
N ARG A 56 -12.37 -0.11 -11.56
CA ARG A 56 -13.64 -0.52 -12.17
C ARG A 56 -14.79 0.42 -11.81
N GLU A 57 -14.80 0.94 -10.59
CA GLU A 57 -15.77 1.93 -10.14
C GLU A 57 -15.45 3.37 -10.60
N GLY A 58 -14.41 3.56 -11.43
CA GLY A 58 -14.06 4.83 -12.06
C GLY A 58 -13.03 5.67 -11.30
N PHE A 59 -12.39 5.13 -10.27
CA PHE A 59 -11.31 5.84 -9.57
C PHE A 59 -10.03 5.83 -10.39
N THR A 60 -9.35 6.95 -10.36
CA THR A 60 -8.11 7.23 -11.08
C THR A 60 -7.10 7.89 -10.14
N ARG A 61 -5.96 8.30 -10.69
CA ARG A 61 -4.98 9.14 -10.02
C ARG A 61 -5.57 10.44 -9.42
N GLU A 62 -6.65 10.97 -9.98
CA GLU A 62 -7.30 12.22 -9.52
C GLU A 62 -7.95 12.08 -8.13
N GLU A 63 -8.31 10.87 -7.74
CA GLU A 63 -8.88 10.56 -6.43
C GLU A 63 -7.81 10.34 -5.36
N ASP A 64 -6.57 10.03 -5.75
CA ASP A 64 -5.43 9.85 -4.85
C ASP A 64 -4.86 11.23 -4.43
N LYS A 65 -5.60 11.97 -3.60
CA LYS A 65 -5.27 13.34 -3.18
C LYS A 65 -5.35 13.56 -1.68
N LEU A 66 -4.65 14.59 -1.22
CA LEU A 66 -4.70 15.05 0.16
C LEU A 66 -5.73 16.19 0.35
N PRO A 67 -6.26 16.37 1.57
CA PRO A 67 -7.07 17.54 1.87
C PRO A 67 -6.26 18.84 1.70
N PRO A 68 -6.84 19.94 1.16
CA PRO A 68 -6.13 21.19 0.90
C PRO A 68 -5.40 21.80 2.11
N ARG A 69 -5.85 21.47 3.32
CA ARG A 69 -5.25 21.89 4.59
C ARG A 69 -3.80 21.42 4.74
N LEU A 70 -3.42 20.26 4.20
CA LEU A 70 -2.05 19.73 4.33
C LEU A 70 -1.02 20.52 3.51
N HIS A 71 -1.48 21.31 2.54
CA HIS A 71 -0.62 22.21 1.76
C HIS A 71 -0.41 23.57 2.42
N GLN A 72 -1.13 23.87 3.51
CA GLN A 72 -0.95 25.10 4.27
C GLN A 72 0.16 24.88 5.30
N PRO A 73 1.08 25.85 5.48
CA PRO A 73 2.10 25.76 6.50
C PRO A 73 1.48 25.68 7.89
N LEU A 74 1.96 24.73 8.69
CA LEU A 74 1.64 24.66 10.11
C LEU A 74 2.09 25.94 10.81
N THR A 75 1.40 26.30 11.89
CA THR A 75 1.71 27.49 12.69
C THR A 75 2.02 27.10 14.13
N GLY A 76 3.18 27.50 14.61
CA GLY A 76 3.66 27.29 15.97
C GLY A 76 4.33 25.94 16.23
N GLY A 77 5.07 25.89 17.35
CA GLY A 77 5.79 24.69 17.78
C GLY A 77 7.00 24.35 16.91
N VAL A 78 7.51 23.11 17.04
CA VAL A 78 8.71 22.64 16.35
C VAL A 78 8.51 22.38 14.85
N SER A 79 7.25 22.25 14.43
CA SER A 79 6.85 22.00 13.04
C SER A 79 6.35 23.26 12.33
N ASP A 80 6.58 24.45 12.91
CA ASP A 80 6.18 25.72 12.32
C ASP A 80 6.72 25.87 10.89
N GLY A 81 5.87 26.29 9.96
CA GLY A 81 6.20 26.46 8.55
C GLY A 81 6.23 25.18 7.71
N ILE A 82 6.19 23.98 8.32
CA ILE A 82 6.15 22.72 7.58
C ILE A 82 4.83 22.62 6.81
N ARG A 83 4.93 22.30 5.52
CA ARG A 83 3.83 21.94 4.62
C ARG A 83 4.30 20.89 3.64
N VAL A 84 3.35 20.19 3.03
CA VAL A 84 3.62 19.35 1.86
C VAL A 84 3.04 20.04 0.64
N THR A 85 3.85 20.31 -0.37
CA THR A 85 3.41 20.95 -1.62
C THR A 85 2.67 19.94 -2.51
N GLU A 86 1.86 20.45 -3.44
CA GLU A 86 1.21 19.61 -4.45
C GLU A 86 2.23 18.84 -5.29
N GLU A 87 3.33 19.52 -5.65
CA GLU A 87 4.42 18.92 -6.43
C GLU A 87 5.08 17.75 -5.70
N GLU A 88 5.34 17.88 -4.39
CA GLU A 88 5.88 16.78 -3.57
C GLU A 88 4.92 15.58 -3.53
N ILE A 89 3.60 15.82 -3.50
CA ILE A 89 2.60 14.75 -3.54
C ILE A 89 2.59 14.06 -4.91
N GLU A 90 2.60 14.82 -6.00
CA GLU A 90 2.61 14.22 -7.35
C GLU A 90 3.91 13.43 -7.60
N GLN A 91 5.05 13.92 -7.12
CA GLN A 91 6.32 13.17 -7.18
C GLN A 91 6.28 11.89 -6.32
N ALA A 92 5.67 11.96 -5.14
CA ALA A 92 5.51 10.79 -4.27
C ALA A 92 4.55 9.74 -4.87
N LYS A 93 3.45 10.19 -5.50
CA LYS A 93 2.50 9.33 -6.24
C LYS A 93 3.19 8.60 -7.37
N ASP A 94 3.92 9.33 -8.21
CA ASP A 94 4.73 8.76 -9.30
C ASP A 94 5.69 7.68 -8.81
N LEU A 95 6.43 7.96 -7.73
CA LEU A 95 7.37 7.02 -7.14
C LEU A 95 6.64 5.78 -6.62
N TYR A 96 5.55 5.98 -5.87
CA TYR A 96 4.76 4.89 -5.32
C TYR A 96 4.17 4.00 -6.41
N TYR A 97 3.58 4.58 -7.47
CA TYR A 97 3.01 3.82 -8.58
C TYR A 97 4.08 2.97 -9.27
N ARG A 98 5.26 3.55 -9.56
CA ARG A 98 6.38 2.79 -10.13
C ARG A 98 6.81 1.62 -9.22
N LEU A 99 6.90 1.84 -7.91
CA LEU A 99 7.24 0.79 -6.94
C LEU A 99 6.15 -0.28 -6.80
N ALA A 100 4.89 0.11 -6.94
CA ALA A 100 3.75 -0.80 -6.84
C ALA A 100 3.53 -1.64 -8.12
N GLY A 101 4.15 -1.25 -9.23
CA GLY A 101 3.93 -1.82 -10.57
C GLY A 101 2.65 -1.28 -11.20
N TRP A 102 2.37 0.01 -11.01
CA TRP A 102 1.17 0.69 -11.49
C TRP A 102 1.54 1.69 -12.60
N ASP A 103 0.58 1.93 -13.48
CA ASP A 103 0.70 2.95 -14.51
C ASP A 103 0.64 4.35 -13.88
N VAL A 104 1.61 5.20 -14.24
CA VAL A 104 1.78 6.50 -13.61
C VAL A 104 0.66 7.47 -14.00
N GLU A 105 0.15 7.39 -15.22
CA GLU A 105 -0.88 8.31 -15.70
C GLU A 105 -2.24 8.02 -15.07
N THR A 106 -2.62 6.74 -15.02
CA THR A 106 -3.93 6.30 -14.50
C THR A 106 -3.92 6.05 -12.99
N GLY A 107 -2.76 5.77 -12.40
CA GLY A 107 -2.62 5.36 -11.00
C GLY A 107 -3.09 3.93 -10.74
N ASN A 108 -3.30 3.10 -11.76
CA ASN A 108 -3.88 1.77 -11.65
C ASN A 108 -2.87 0.64 -11.94
N PRO A 109 -3.07 -0.59 -11.42
CA PRO A 109 -2.14 -1.69 -11.66
C PRO A 109 -1.97 -2.03 -13.13
N THR A 110 -0.73 -2.30 -13.57
CA THR A 110 -0.50 -2.75 -14.95
C THR A 110 -0.88 -4.22 -15.12
N VAL A 111 -1.09 -4.64 -16.37
CA VAL A 111 -1.41 -6.05 -16.69
C VAL A 111 -0.28 -6.97 -16.22
N GLU A 112 0.96 -6.60 -16.50
CA GLU A 112 2.15 -7.37 -16.10
C GLU A 112 2.18 -7.56 -14.58
N ARG A 113 1.88 -6.50 -13.83
CA ARG A 113 1.84 -6.58 -12.37
C ARG A 113 0.76 -7.53 -11.85
N LEU A 114 -0.40 -7.57 -12.51
CA LEU A 114 -1.48 -8.47 -12.12
C LEU A 114 -1.20 -9.92 -12.54
N GLU A 115 -0.50 -10.13 -13.65
CA GLU A 115 0.00 -11.45 -14.06
C GLU A 115 1.02 -12.00 -13.05
N GLU A 116 2.01 -11.19 -12.65
CA GLU A 116 2.99 -11.55 -11.60
C GLU A 116 2.31 -12.00 -10.29
N LEU A 117 1.22 -11.32 -9.92
CA LEU A 117 0.47 -11.61 -8.69
C LEU A 117 -0.55 -12.74 -8.84
N GLY A 118 -0.73 -13.29 -10.04
CA GLY A 118 -1.69 -14.36 -10.34
C GLY A 118 -3.15 -13.92 -10.28
N ILE A 119 -3.43 -12.64 -10.52
CA ILE A 119 -4.77 -12.02 -10.45
C ILE A 119 -5.16 -11.26 -11.71
N ALA A 120 -4.52 -11.53 -12.85
CA ALA A 120 -4.88 -10.91 -14.14
C ALA A 120 -6.35 -11.11 -14.53
N TRP A 121 -6.99 -12.19 -14.07
CA TRP A 121 -8.43 -12.43 -14.25
C TRP A 121 -9.33 -11.34 -13.65
N ALA A 122 -8.83 -10.54 -12.71
CA ALA A 122 -9.60 -9.47 -12.07
C ALA A 122 -9.82 -8.25 -12.98
N MET A 123 -9.12 -8.16 -14.12
CA MET A 123 -9.29 -7.10 -15.12
C MET A 123 -10.42 -7.37 -16.11
N ALA A 124 -11.02 -8.56 -16.08
CA ALA A 124 -12.06 -8.99 -17.01
C ALA A 124 -13.46 -8.48 -16.63
#